data_AF-A0A168MTM9-F1
#
_entry.id   AF-A0A168MTM9-F1
#
_cell.length_a   1.000
_cell.length_b   1.000
_cell.length_c   1.000
_cell.angle_alpha   90.00
_cell.angle_beta   90.00
_cell.angle_gamma   90.00
#
_symmetry.space_group_name_H-M   'P 1'
#
loop_
_entity.id
_entity.type
_entity.pdbx_description
1 polymer ?
#
loop_
_entity_poly.entity_id
_entity_poly.type
_entity_poly.pdbx_seq_one_letter_code
_entity_poly.pdbx_strand_id
1 'polypeptide(L)'
;MFARHMNAPYILTQHDKTTTKRPITYEELTERLEYMADVVFPAIKERTQTVIDAQKEAFDKSHKLVDFPIGSFVVARLPTRKNKLAPIYDGPYEVMQKTTNGNYLLKDMTGALTPRNYVPSELKSISNEEDTNDVYEIEAIIDHIGSAGQRQYKVRWKGYSAEEDQWVNAKDINAQDEIDKYWKKREAIKNNLDGKQLSPFNTKRKQSSAKNVFQSPTDRRGKRAKRAKKTQ
;
A
#
# COMPACT_ATOMS: atom_id res chain seq x y z
N MET A 1 -24.52 12.76 2.07
CA MET A 1 -25.81 12.18 2.47
C MET A 1 -26.18 11.19 1.38
N PHE A 2 -26.14 9.89 1.67
CA PHE A 2 -26.46 8.84 0.69
C PHE A 2 -27.93 8.45 0.88
N ALA A 3 -28.84 9.26 0.34
CA ALA A 3 -30.23 8.82 0.22
C ALA A 3 -30.28 7.82 -0.94
N ARG A 4 -30.47 6.53 -0.64
CA ARG A 4 -30.79 5.55 -1.67
C ARG A 4 -32.15 5.95 -2.25
N HIS A 5 -32.25 6.08 -3.56
CA HIS A 5 -33.52 6.27 -4.24
C HIS A 5 -34.35 4.99 -4.00
N MET A 6 -35.34 5.07 -3.11
CA MET A 6 -36.26 3.97 -2.87
C MET A 6 -37.18 3.86 -4.09
N ASN A 7 -37.23 2.69 -4.72
CA ASN A 7 -38.27 2.40 -5.70
C ASN A 7 -39.64 2.63 -5.02
N ALA A 8 -40.56 3.29 -5.71
CA ALA A 8 -41.92 3.48 -5.21
C ALA A 8 -42.54 2.12 -4.88
N PRO A 9 -43.24 1.99 -3.74
CA PRO A 9 -43.90 0.74 -3.39
C PRO A 9 -44.83 0.35 -4.53
N TYR A 10 -44.73 -0.90 -4.96
CA TYR A 10 -45.60 -1.45 -5.99
C TYR A 10 -47.04 -1.43 -5.47
N ILE A 11 -47.86 -0.51 -6.01
CA ILE A 11 -49.27 -0.42 -5.68
C ILE A 11 -50.00 -1.46 -6.54
N LEU A 12 -50.34 -2.59 -5.92
CA LEU A 12 -51.05 -3.72 -6.56
C LEU A 12 -52.39 -3.32 -7.21
N THR A 13 -52.93 -2.14 -6.88
CA THR A 13 -54.25 -1.66 -7.30
C THR A 13 -54.26 -0.84 -8.59
N GLN A 14 -53.10 -0.56 -9.22
CA GLN A 14 -53.02 0.19 -10.49
C GLN A 14 -52.75 -0.72 -11.70
N HIS A 15 -53.55 -1.78 -11.85
CA HIS A 15 -53.63 -2.50 -13.13
C HIS A 15 -54.95 -2.17 -13.81
N ASP A 16 -55.02 -1.00 -14.44
CA ASP A 16 -56.01 -0.70 -15.48
C ASP A 16 -55.66 -1.45 -16.76
N LYS A 17 -55.61 -2.78 -16.68
CA LYS A 17 -55.73 -3.73 -17.79
C LYS A 17 -56.41 -4.97 -17.24
N THR A 18 -57.73 -4.91 -17.13
CA THR A 18 -58.58 -6.10 -17.06
C THR A 18 -58.48 -6.83 -18.40
N THR A 19 -57.37 -7.54 -18.63
CA THR A 19 -57.39 -8.65 -19.58
C THR A 19 -58.28 -9.69 -18.92
N THR A 20 -59.48 -9.88 -19.44
CA THR A 20 -60.31 -11.03 -19.07
C THR A 20 -59.46 -12.28 -19.31
N LYS A 21 -59.02 -12.94 -18.23
CA LYS A 21 -58.15 -14.12 -18.31
C LYS A 21 -58.99 -15.26 -18.88
N ARG A 22 -58.97 -15.42 -20.20
CA ARG A 22 -59.46 -16.63 -20.85
C ARG A 22 -58.58 -17.79 -20.41
N PRO A 23 -59.14 -18.97 -20.09
CA PRO A 23 -58.34 -20.15 -19.87
C PRO A 23 -57.56 -20.44 -21.17
N ILE A 24 -56.24 -20.53 -21.05
CA ILE A 24 -55.32 -20.84 -22.17
C ILE A 24 -55.58 -22.29 -22.59
N THR A 25 -55.63 -22.55 -23.89
CA THR A 25 -55.83 -23.90 -24.41
C THR A 25 -54.57 -24.75 -24.21
N TYR A 26 -54.70 -26.07 -24.24
CA TYR A 26 -53.55 -26.96 -24.03
C TYR A 26 -52.45 -26.76 -25.08
N GLU A 27 -52.83 -26.56 -26.34
CA GLU A 27 -51.91 -26.33 -27.46
C GLU A 27 -51.13 -25.02 -27.31
N GLU A 28 -51.81 -23.93 -26.93
CA GLU A 28 -51.15 -22.64 -26.64
C GLU A 28 -50.19 -22.74 -25.44
N LEU A 29 -50.50 -23.58 -24.46
CA LEU A 29 -49.60 -23.87 -23.33
C LEU A 29 -48.35 -24.61 -23.81
N THR A 30 -48.50 -25.61 -24.68
CA THR A 30 -47.35 -26.39 -25.20
C THR A 30 -46.43 -25.51 -26.04
N GLU A 31 -46.97 -24.71 -26.97
CA GLU A 31 -46.17 -23.80 -27.79
C GLU A 31 -45.42 -22.76 -26.93
N ARG A 32 -46.06 -22.27 -25.87
CA ARG A 32 -45.42 -21.35 -24.93
C ARG A 32 -44.29 -22.01 -24.14
N LEU A 33 -44.44 -23.27 -23.76
CA LEU A 33 -43.40 -24.02 -23.06
C LEU A 33 -42.19 -24.26 -23.98
N GLU A 34 -42.43 -24.64 -25.23
CA GLU A 34 -41.38 -24.80 -26.25
C GLU A 34 -40.65 -23.47 -26.49
N TYR A 35 -41.39 -22.38 -26.68
CA TYR A 35 -40.79 -21.05 -26.82
C TYR A 35 -39.92 -20.65 -25.61
N MET A 36 -40.40 -20.94 -24.38
CA MET A 36 -39.62 -20.67 -23.18
C MET A 36 -38.35 -21.52 -23.12
N ALA A 37 -38.45 -22.80 -23.47
CA ALA A 37 -37.35 -23.75 -23.47
C ALA A 37 -36.26 -23.40 -24.49
N ASP A 38 -36.66 -23.07 -25.71
CA ASP A 38 -35.74 -22.92 -26.84
C ASP A 38 -35.20 -21.50 -26.98
N VAL A 39 -36.00 -20.49 -26.61
CA VAL A 39 -35.64 -19.08 -26.84
C VAL A 39 -35.34 -18.36 -25.54
N VAL A 40 -36.24 -18.43 -24.57
CA VAL A 40 -36.16 -17.56 -23.38
C VAL A 40 -35.09 -18.02 -22.39
N PHE A 41 -35.09 -19.30 -22.00
CA PHE A 41 -34.12 -19.79 -21.02
C PHE A 41 -32.66 -19.73 -21.50
N PRO A 42 -32.34 -20.08 -22.77
CA PRO A 42 -31.00 -19.89 -23.30
C PRO A 42 -30.58 -18.43 -23.29
N ALA A 43 -31.45 -17.51 -23.74
CA ALA A 43 -31.15 -16.08 -23.73
C ALA A 43 -30.90 -15.53 -22.32
N ILE A 44 -31.67 -15.98 -21.31
CA ILE A 44 -31.44 -15.62 -19.90
C ILE A 44 -30.12 -16.22 -19.41
N LYS A 45 -29.81 -17.48 -19.76
CA LYS A 45 -28.56 -18.15 -19.38
C LYS A 45 -27.34 -17.41 -19.93
N GLU A 46 -27.33 -17.05 -21.21
CA GLU A 46 -26.24 -16.29 -21.82
C GLU A 46 -26.05 -14.93 -21.14
N ARG A 47 -27.15 -14.19 -20.93
CA ARG A 47 -27.10 -12.91 -20.26
C ARG A 47 -26.62 -13.02 -18.80
N THR A 48 -27.04 -14.04 -18.07
CA THR A 48 -26.59 -14.25 -16.69
C THR A 48 -25.12 -14.68 -16.64
N GLN A 49 -24.68 -15.54 -17.55
CA GLN A 49 -23.29 -15.95 -17.68
C GLN A 49 -22.37 -14.75 -17.90
N THR A 50 -22.66 -13.88 -18.88
CA THR A 50 -21.82 -12.68 -19.12
C THR A 50 -21.68 -11.78 -17.89
N VAL A 51 -22.75 -11.64 -17.08
CA VAL A 51 -22.71 -10.87 -15.83
C VAL A 51 -21.87 -11.59 -14.77
N ILE A 52 -22.04 -12.91 -14.63
CA ILE A 52 -21.25 -13.74 -13.70
C ILE A 52 -19.77 -13.68 -14.08
N ASP A 53 -19.44 -13.77 -15.36
CA ASP A 53 -18.06 -13.75 -15.85
C ASP A 53 -17.41 -12.40 -15.60
N ALA A 54 -18.10 -11.29 -15.91
CA ALA A 54 -17.60 -9.95 -15.61
C ALA A 54 -17.40 -9.73 -14.10
N GLN A 55 -18.30 -10.24 -13.26
CA GLN A 55 -18.16 -10.21 -11.80
C GLN A 55 -16.97 -11.06 -11.33
N LYS A 56 -16.79 -12.24 -11.90
CA LYS A 56 -15.67 -13.14 -11.62
C LYS A 56 -14.34 -12.49 -11.98
N GLU A 57 -14.22 -11.91 -13.17
CA GLU A 57 -13.01 -11.20 -13.59
C GLU A 57 -12.67 -10.03 -12.65
N ALA A 58 -13.67 -9.27 -12.20
CA ALA A 58 -13.47 -8.19 -11.24
C ALA A 58 -13.01 -8.73 -9.87
N PHE A 59 -13.56 -9.86 -9.44
CA PHE A 59 -13.19 -10.52 -8.19
C PHE A 59 -11.76 -11.05 -8.25
N ASP A 60 -11.41 -11.80 -9.31
CA ASP A 60 -10.11 -12.42 -9.52
C ASP A 60 -8.97 -11.38 -9.58
N LYS A 61 -9.24 -10.18 -10.12
CA LYS A 61 -8.29 -9.04 -10.11
C LYS A 61 -7.88 -8.62 -8.70
N SER A 62 -8.79 -8.71 -7.72
CA SER A 62 -8.57 -8.26 -6.34
C SER A 62 -8.26 -9.40 -5.37
N HIS A 63 -8.73 -10.61 -5.64
CA HIS A 63 -8.62 -11.76 -4.76
C HIS A 63 -7.78 -12.85 -5.43
N LYS A 64 -6.49 -12.89 -5.08
CA LYS A 64 -5.57 -13.94 -5.54
C LYS A 64 -5.60 -15.11 -4.56
N LEU A 65 -5.79 -16.31 -5.08
CA LEU A 65 -5.73 -17.54 -4.28
C LEU A 65 -4.25 -17.88 -4.04
N VAL A 66 -3.84 -17.86 -2.77
CA VAL A 66 -2.47 -18.18 -2.34
C VAL A 66 -2.44 -19.61 -1.81
N ASP A 67 -1.55 -20.41 -2.37
CA ASP A 67 -1.30 -21.78 -1.91
C ASP A 67 0.03 -21.86 -1.17
N PHE A 68 0.04 -22.66 -0.10
CA PHE A 68 1.21 -22.86 0.73
C PHE A 68 1.66 -24.31 0.61
N PRO A 69 2.87 -24.58 0.05
CA PRO A 69 3.37 -25.94 -0.04
C PRO A 69 3.69 -26.50 1.34
N ILE A 70 3.61 -27.82 1.47
CA ILE A 70 4.00 -28.53 2.70
C ILE A 70 5.47 -28.23 2.99
N GLY A 71 5.79 -27.93 4.25
CA GLY A 71 7.12 -27.54 4.71
C GLY A 71 7.41 -26.03 4.61
N SER A 72 6.53 -25.22 4.01
CA SER A 72 6.69 -23.76 4.04
C SER A 72 6.40 -23.20 5.43
N PHE A 73 7.09 -22.11 5.78
CA PHE A 73 6.82 -21.37 7.01
C PHE A 73 5.77 -20.30 6.77
N VAL A 74 4.80 -20.23 7.67
CA VAL A 74 3.67 -19.29 7.61
C VAL A 74 3.42 -18.69 8.99
N VAL A 75 2.98 -17.43 9.03
CA VAL A 75 2.36 -16.86 10.24
C VAL A 75 0.85 -16.98 10.16
N ALA A 76 0.21 -17.22 11.30
CA ALA A 76 -1.25 -17.35 11.39
C ALA A 76 -1.88 -16.10 12.00
N ARG A 77 -2.96 -15.59 11.42
CA ARG A 77 -3.67 -14.41 11.92
C ARG A 77 -4.48 -14.75 13.17
N LEU A 78 -4.33 -13.94 14.21
CA LEU A 78 -5.13 -14.03 15.43
C LEU A 78 -6.55 -13.48 15.20
N PRO A 79 -7.62 -14.19 15.61
CA PRO A 79 -9.00 -13.73 15.45
C PRO A 79 -9.32 -12.53 16.35
N THR A 80 -8.71 -12.49 17.53
CA THR A 80 -8.95 -11.45 18.54
C THR A 80 -7.63 -10.86 19.02
N ARG A 81 -7.56 -9.53 19.09
CA ARG A 81 -6.41 -8.82 19.67
C ARG A 81 -6.73 -8.44 21.10
N LYS A 82 -5.91 -8.88 22.06
CA LYS A 82 -6.09 -8.52 23.48
C LYS A 82 -6.00 -7.01 23.69
N ASN A 83 -5.00 -6.38 23.06
CA ASN A 83 -4.74 -4.93 23.14
C ASN A 83 -4.31 -4.37 21.77
N LYS A 84 -4.32 -3.04 21.61
CA LYS A 84 -3.89 -2.35 20.37
C LYS A 84 -2.43 -2.62 19.97
N LEU A 85 -1.57 -2.87 20.96
CA LEU A 85 -0.15 -3.18 20.76
C LEU A 85 0.12 -4.69 20.57
N ALA A 86 -0.87 -5.56 20.81
CA ALA A 86 -0.69 -7.00 20.64
C ALA A 86 -0.48 -7.34 19.16
N PRO A 87 0.35 -8.35 18.84
CA PRO A 87 0.60 -8.75 17.47
C PRO A 87 -0.70 -9.20 16.77
N ILE A 88 -0.78 -8.98 15.46
CA ILE A 88 -1.93 -9.38 14.64
C ILE A 88 -1.78 -10.83 14.17
N TYR A 89 -0.54 -11.27 14.01
CA TYR A 89 -0.17 -12.60 13.58
C TYR A 89 0.62 -13.28 14.69
N ASP A 90 0.43 -14.58 14.82
CA ASP A 90 1.14 -15.44 15.74
C ASP A 90 2.09 -16.34 14.97
N GLY A 91 3.17 -16.71 15.66
CA GLY A 91 4.14 -17.77 15.39
C GLY A 91 4.62 -18.02 13.95
N PRO A 92 5.92 -18.26 13.73
CA PRO A 92 6.31 -19.04 12.56
C PRO A 92 5.85 -20.48 12.76
N TYR A 93 4.91 -20.92 11.93
CA TYR A 93 4.45 -22.29 11.86
C TYR A 93 4.90 -22.93 10.56
N GLU A 94 5.17 -24.22 10.59
CA GLU A 94 5.44 -24.99 9.38
C GLU A 94 4.15 -25.68 8.90
N VAL A 95 3.89 -25.59 7.61
CA VAL A 95 2.72 -26.22 6.99
C VAL A 95 2.94 -27.73 6.95
N MET A 96 2.19 -28.49 7.74
CA MET A 96 2.30 -29.95 7.76
C MET A 96 1.47 -30.63 6.68
N GLN A 97 0.20 -30.22 6.54
CA GLN A 97 -0.71 -30.89 5.62
C GLN A 97 -1.81 -29.93 5.15
N LYS A 98 -2.20 -30.08 3.88
CA LYS A 98 -3.44 -29.52 3.33
C LYS A 98 -4.53 -30.60 3.35
N THR A 99 -5.66 -30.29 3.97
CA THR A 99 -6.86 -31.14 3.98
C THR A 99 -7.56 -31.10 2.63
N THR A 100 -8.44 -32.07 2.35
CA THR A 100 -9.23 -32.11 1.10
C THR A 100 -10.05 -30.83 0.88
N ASN A 101 -10.44 -30.16 1.96
CA ASN A 101 -11.24 -28.92 1.92
C ASN A 101 -10.39 -27.66 1.72
N GLY A 102 -9.06 -27.79 1.56
CA GLY A 102 -8.16 -26.65 1.34
C GLY A 102 -7.71 -25.92 2.61
N ASN A 103 -8.04 -26.43 3.79
CA ASN A 103 -7.54 -25.91 5.06
C ASN A 103 -6.17 -26.53 5.39
N TYR A 104 -5.35 -25.81 6.14
CA TYR A 104 -4.00 -26.22 6.50
C TYR A 104 -3.92 -26.61 7.97
N LEU A 105 -3.20 -27.70 8.24
CA LEU A 105 -2.74 -28.09 9.56
C LEU A 105 -1.30 -27.62 9.74
N LEU A 106 -1.07 -26.89 10.82
CA LEU A 106 0.22 -26.27 11.09
C LEU A 106 0.91 -26.96 12.25
N LYS A 107 2.25 -27.00 12.23
CA LYS A 107 3.08 -27.39 13.37
C LYS A 107 3.93 -26.23 13.86
N ASP A 108 4.13 -26.17 15.15
CA ASP A 108 4.99 -25.20 15.82
C ASP A 108 6.46 -25.62 15.65
N MET A 109 7.40 -24.73 15.99
CA MET A 109 8.84 -25.08 15.98
C MET A 109 9.21 -26.22 16.95
N THR A 110 8.39 -26.46 17.96
CA THR A 110 8.53 -27.60 18.89
C THR A 110 8.08 -28.92 18.28
N GLY A 111 7.50 -28.89 17.07
CA GLY A 111 6.89 -30.06 16.41
C GLY A 111 5.48 -30.38 16.91
N ALA A 112 4.93 -29.61 17.85
CA ALA A 112 3.56 -29.77 18.29
C ALA A 112 2.59 -29.30 17.19
N LEU A 113 1.51 -30.06 16.98
CA LEU A 113 0.46 -29.69 16.06
C LEU A 113 -0.44 -28.62 16.67
N THR A 114 -0.81 -27.64 15.85
CA THR A 114 -1.85 -26.68 16.20
C THR A 114 -3.22 -27.40 16.34
N PRO A 115 -4.04 -27.02 17.33
CA PRO A 115 -5.31 -27.70 17.59
C PRO A 115 -6.41 -27.37 16.58
N ARG A 116 -6.23 -26.32 15.76
CA ARG A 116 -7.22 -25.81 14.81
C ARG A 116 -6.66 -25.83 13.39
N ASN A 117 -7.54 -26.09 12.42
CA ASN A 117 -7.23 -25.94 10.99
C ASN A 117 -7.36 -24.47 10.56
N TYR A 118 -6.40 -24.00 9.76
CA TYR A 118 -6.33 -22.62 9.28
C TYR A 118 -6.74 -22.49 7.82
N VAL A 119 -7.38 -21.38 7.47
CA VAL A 119 -7.77 -21.07 6.08
C VAL A 119 -6.63 -20.29 5.40
N PRO A 120 -6.38 -20.46 4.09
CA PRO A 120 -5.34 -19.71 3.38
C PRO A 120 -5.37 -18.19 3.58
N SER A 121 -6.56 -17.59 3.79
CA SER A 121 -6.71 -16.15 4.06
C SER A 121 -6.24 -15.69 5.45
N GLU A 122 -6.16 -16.60 6.40
CA GLU A 122 -5.62 -16.36 7.74
C GLU A 122 -4.09 -16.50 7.76
N LEU A 123 -3.50 -17.07 6.71
CA LEU A 123 -2.08 -17.37 6.64
C LEU A 123 -1.32 -16.35 5.81
N LYS A 124 -0.08 -16.09 6.20
CA LYS A 124 0.88 -15.37 5.36
C LYS A 124 2.16 -16.16 5.28
N SER A 125 2.67 -16.31 4.06
CA SER A 125 3.98 -16.93 3.84
C SER A 125 5.04 -16.06 4.50
N ILE A 126 5.92 -16.71 5.26
CA ILE A 126 7.17 -16.11 5.72
C ILE A 126 8.19 -16.57 4.69
N SER A 127 8.42 -15.76 3.67
CA SER A 127 9.61 -15.96 2.86
C SER A 127 10.77 -15.55 3.73
N ASN A 128 11.64 -16.50 4.11
CA ASN A 128 12.94 -16.15 4.69
C ASN A 128 13.84 -15.42 3.68
N GLU A 129 13.35 -15.18 2.46
CA GLU A 129 14.01 -14.35 1.44
C GLU A 129 13.72 -12.85 1.62
N GLU A 130 13.19 -12.42 2.79
CA GLU A 130 13.23 -11.00 3.15
C GLU A 130 14.68 -10.56 3.32
N ASP A 131 15.20 -9.97 2.25
CA ASP A 131 16.18 -8.90 2.26
C ASP A 131 17.51 -9.25 2.92
N THR A 132 18.29 -10.13 2.29
CA THR A 132 19.73 -9.87 2.19
C THR A 132 19.95 -8.64 1.30
N ASN A 133 19.31 -7.50 1.63
CA ASN A 133 19.83 -6.22 1.22
C ASN A 133 21.16 -6.15 1.97
N ASP A 134 22.23 -6.56 1.31
CA ASP A 134 23.55 -6.66 1.91
C ASP A 134 23.91 -5.27 2.46
N VAL A 135 23.78 -5.12 3.78
CA VAL A 135 24.08 -3.86 4.45
C VAL A 135 25.57 -3.84 4.71
N TYR A 136 26.29 -3.03 3.95
CA TYR A 136 27.72 -2.82 4.14
C TYR A 136 28.00 -1.55 4.94
N GLU A 137 29.03 -1.59 5.79
CA GLU A 137 29.49 -0.41 6.53
C GLU A 137 30.24 0.55 5.59
N ILE A 138 29.86 1.82 5.63
CA ILE A 138 30.54 2.89 4.89
C ILE A 138 31.79 3.31 5.65
N GLU A 139 32.94 3.33 4.98
CA GLU A 139 34.17 3.91 5.52
C GLU A 139 34.20 5.42 5.31
N ALA A 140 33.92 5.86 4.07
CA ALA A 140 33.91 7.27 3.72
C ALA A 140 33.12 7.53 2.44
N ILE A 141 32.61 8.76 2.31
CA ILE A 141 32.09 9.27 1.04
C ILE A 141 33.21 10.01 0.31
N ILE A 142 33.49 9.60 -0.92
CA ILE A 142 34.57 10.14 -1.74
C ILE A 142 34.06 11.33 -2.56
N ASP A 143 32.91 11.16 -3.20
CA ASP A 143 32.38 12.16 -4.12
C ASP A 143 30.84 12.19 -4.14
N HIS A 144 30.27 13.21 -4.76
CA HIS A 144 28.83 13.33 -4.99
C HIS A 144 28.51 13.90 -6.37
N ILE A 145 27.40 13.44 -6.96
CA ILE A 145 26.84 13.97 -8.20
C ILE A 145 25.36 14.32 -7.98
N GLY A 146 24.86 15.31 -8.72
CA GLY A 146 23.44 15.66 -8.75
C GLY A 146 23.02 16.79 -7.80
N SER A 147 21.78 17.21 -7.98
CA SER A 147 21.14 18.28 -7.19
C SER A 147 20.75 17.79 -5.80
N ALA A 148 20.50 18.70 -4.86
CA ALA A 148 20.25 18.40 -3.44
C ALA A 148 19.16 17.34 -3.17
N GLY A 149 18.15 17.20 -4.06
CA GLY A 149 17.07 16.22 -3.91
C GLY A 149 17.26 14.87 -4.63
N GLN A 150 18.25 14.76 -5.51
CA GLN A 150 18.54 13.56 -6.32
C GLN A 150 20.06 13.30 -6.32
N ARG A 151 20.65 13.40 -5.13
CA ARG A 151 22.10 13.28 -4.99
C ARG A 151 22.50 11.82 -4.92
N GLN A 152 23.56 11.48 -5.63
CA GLN A 152 24.25 10.21 -5.51
C GLN A 152 25.61 10.46 -4.89
N TYR A 153 26.04 9.53 -4.05
CA TYR A 153 27.33 9.58 -3.38
C TYR A 153 28.17 8.38 -3.82
N LYS A 154 29.45 8.62 -4.09
CA LYS A 154 30.44 7.57 -4.30
C LYS A 154 30.95 7.10 -2.95
N VAL A 155 30.61 5.87 -2.60
CA VAL A 155 30.83 5.28 -1.28
C VAL A 155 32.07 4.39 -1.30
N ARG A 156 33.00 4.60 -0.37
CA ARG A 156 34.06 3.65 0.00
C ARG A 156 33.51 2.71 1.05
N TRP A 157 33.49 1.43 0.75
CA TRP A 157 33.07 0.39 1.69
C TRP A 157 34.23 0.00 2.61
N LYS A 158 33.94 -0.21 3.89
CA LYS A 158 34.94 -0.57 4.88
C LYS A 158 35.50 -1.97 4.60
N GLY A 159 36.83 -2.05 4.48
CA GLY A 159 37.53 -3.31 4.19
C GLY A 159 37.63 -3.66 2.71
N TYR A 160 37.12 -2.80 1.82
CA TYR A 160 37.21 -2.96 0.37
C TYR A 160 38.11 -1.89 -0.26
N SER A 161 38.62 -2.17 -1.46
CA SER A 161 39.54 -1.27 -2.15
C SER A 161 38.78 -0.16 -2.92
N ALA A 162 39.54 0.78 -3.48
CA ALA A 162 38.99 1.86 -4.31
C ALA A 162 38.30 1.38 -5.60
N GLU A 163 38.57 0.15 -6.01
CA GLU A 163 38.01 -0.45 -7.21
C GLU A 163 36.54 -0.84 -7.02
N GLU A 164 36.14 -1.05 -5.77
CA GLU A 164 34.78 -1.47 -5.40
C GLU A 164 33.89 -0.30 -4.98
N ASP A 165 34.35 0.93 -5.20
CA ASP A 165 33.58 2.14 -4.89
C ASP A 165 32.34 2.24 -5.79
N GLN A 166 31.16 2.29 -5.17
CA GLN A 166 29.88 2.35 -5.90
C GLN A 166 29.15 3.66 -5.68
N TRP A 167 28.37 4.05 -6.70
CA TRP A 167 27.46 5.20 -6.62
C TRP A 167 26.14 4.76 -6.01
N VAL A 168 25.82 5.28 -4.82
CA VAL A 168 24.62 4.96 -4.06
C VAL A 168 23.74 6.20 -3.95
N ASN A 169 22.42 6.04 -4.05
CA ASN A 169 21.51 7.18 -3.90
C ASN A 169 21.47 7.65 -2.44
N ALA A 170 21.30 8.95 -2.22
CA ALA A 170 21.19 9.51 -0.88
C ALA A 170 20.04 8.91 -0.03
N LYS A 171 19.00 8.34 -0.67
CA LYS A 171 17.89 7.68 0.02
C LYS A 171 18.25 6.31 0.60
N ASP A 172 19.26 5.65 0.03
CA ASP A 172 19.64 4.28 0.35
C ASP A 172 20.79 4.25 1.39
N ILE A 173 21.38 5.41 1.70
CA ILE A 173 22.46 5.57 2.68
C ILE A 173 21.85 5.89 4.06
N ASN A 174 22.11 5.02 5.04
CA ASN A 174 21.66 5.20 6.43
C ASN A 174 22.76 5.74 7.38
N ALA A 175 23.81 6.37 6.84
CA ALA A 175 24.97 6.86 7.58
C ALA A 175 25.09 8.39 7.50
N GLN A 176 24.25 9.11 8.25
CA GLN A 176 24.23 10.57 8.24
C GLN A 176 25.56 11.19 8.70
N ASP A 177 26.25 10.56 9.65
CA ASP A 177 27.52 11.06 10.17
C ASP A 177 28.61 11.14 9.09
N GLU A 178 28.66 10.17 8.17
CA GLU A 178 29.63 10.15 7.08
C GLU A 178 29.32 11.20 6.01
N ILE A 179 28.03 11.43 5.75
CA ILE A 179 27.56 12.53 4.89
C ILE A 179 27.99 13.88 5.49
N ASP A 180 27.78 14.09 6.78
CA ASP A 180 28.13 15.34 7.45
C ASP A 180 29.65 15.57 7.46
N LYS A 181 30.45 14.53 7.71
CA LYS A 181 31.92 14.58 7.62
C LYS A 181 32.37 14.99 6.21
N TYR A 182 31.76 14.44 5.18
CA TYR A 182 32.05 14.78 3.79
C TYR A 182 31.75 16.26 3.48
N TRP A 183 30.57 16.75 3.88
CA TRP A 183 30.18 18.16 3.68
C TRP A 183 31.09 19.13 4.43
N LYS A 184 31.42 18.84 5.70
CA LYS A 184 32.35 19.66 6.49
C LYS A 184 33.72 19.78 5.82
N LYS A 185 34.27 18.67 5.30
CA LYS A 185 35.54 18.68 4.55
C LYS A 185 35.44 19.53 3.28
N ARG A 186 34.33 19.41 2.53
CA ARG A 186 34.10 20.20 1.31
C ARG A 186 33.95 21.69 1.58
N GLU A 187 33.26 22.08 2.64
CA GLU A 187 33.13 23.48 3.06
C GLU A 187 34.49 24.06 3.49
N ALA A 188 35.29 23.30 4.24
CA ALA A 188 36.64 23.72 4.62
C ALA A 188 37.57 23.90 3.41
N ILE A 189 37.43 23.05 2.38
CA ILE A 189 38.18 23.19 1.12
C ILE A 189 37.73 24.44 0.35
N LYS A 190 36.42 24.69 0.24
CA LYS A 190 35.89 25.91 -0.41
C LYS A 190 36.38 27.17 0.29
N ASN A 191 36.26 27.24 1.62
CA ASN A 191 36.70 28.38 2.41
C ASN A 191 38.21 28.64 2.29
N ASN A 192 39.04 27.60 2.15
CA ASN A 192 40.47 27.75 1.90
C ASN A 192 40.82 28.18 0.46
N LEU A 193 40.01 27.76 -0.53
CA LEU A 193 40.17 28.18 -1.93
C LEU A 193 39.79 29.66 -2.14
N ASP A 194 38.76 30.12 -1.42
CA ASP A 194 38.29 31.52 -1.47
C ASP A 194 39.16 32.46 -0.62
N GLY A 195 40.04 31.92 0.24
CA GLY A 195 40.91 32.68 1.14
C GLY A 195 42.13 33.38 0.51
N LYS A 196 42.32 33.34 -0.83
CA LYS A 196 43.45 34.00 -1.52
C LYS A 196 43.12 35.34 -2.18
N GLN A 197 42.00 35.99 -1.84
CA GLN A 197 41.80 37.40 -2.15
C GLN A 197 40.97 38.10 -1.08
N LEU A 198 41.63 38.98 -0.31
CA LEU A 198 41.22 40.34 0.10
C LEU A 198 41.83 40.68 1.46
N SER A 199 42.84 41.56 1.42
CA SER A 199 43.34 42.29 2.58
C SER A 199 42.23 43.21 3.14
N PRO A 200 42.13 43.38 4.47
CA PRO A 200 41.14 44.25 5.05
C PRO A 200 41.63 45.70 4.97
N PHE A 201 41.16 46.48 3.98
CA PHE A 201 41.28 47.93 4.08
C PHE A 201 40.24 48.44 5.07
N ASN A 202 40.77 48.86 6.22
CA ASN A 202 40.07 49.31 7.39
C ASN A 202 39.49 50.71 7.14
N THR A 203 38.17 50.85 6.96
CA THR A 203 37.50 52.14 7.11
C THR A 203 36.47 52.09 8.22
N LYS A 204 36.91 52.63 9.36
CA LYS A 204 36.08 53.07 10.49
C LYS A 204 34.83 53.78 9.97
N ARG A 205 33.65 53.26 10.29
CA ARG A 205 32.40 54.04 10.21
C ARG A 205 31.67 53.98 11.55
N LYS A 206 31.40 55.20 12.03
CA LYS A 206 30.90 55.57 13.35
C LYS A 206 29.64 54.80 13.74
N GLN A 207 29.60 54.43 15.02
CA GLN A 207 28.40 54.11 15.76
C GLN A 207 27.41 55.27 15.68
N SER A 208 26.15 54.98 15.36
CA SER A 208 25.03 55.79 15.83
C SER A 208 23.91 54.86 16.27
N SER A 209 23.44 55.14 17.47
CA SER A 209 22.46 54.41 18.25
C SER A 209 21.06 54.55 17.66
N ALA A 210 20.37 53.42 17.48
CA ALA A 210 18.92 53.39 17.47
C ALA A 210 18.45 52.08 18.12
N LYS A 211 17.93 52.20 19.33
CA LYS A 211 17.14 51.17 20.00
C LYS A 211 15.91 50.88 19.12
N ASN A 212 15.71 49.63 18.74
CA ASN A 212 14.37 49.15 18.39
C ASN A 212 14.16 47.78 19.03
N VAL A 213 13.31 47.81 20.05
CA VAL A 213 12.70 46.65 20.70
C VAL A 213 11.75 46.03 19.67
N PHE A 214 11.99 44.79 19.27
CA PHE A 214 10.99 44.00 18.55
C PHE A 214 10.66 42.77 19.38
N GLN A 215 9.42 42.77 19.87
CA GLN A 215 8.78 41.68 20.59
C GLN A 215 8.51 40.51 19.64
N SER A 216 8.67 39.30 20.16
CA SER A 216 8.29 38.03 19.55
C SER A 216 6.76 37.90 19.41
N PRO A 217 6.24 37.50 18.24
CA PRO A 217 4.85 37.09 18.13
C PRO A 217 4.70 35.58 18.32
N THR A 218 4.07 35.21 19.44
CA THR A 218 3.47 33.90 19.65
C THR A 218 2.22 33.72 18.79
N ASP A 219 2.16 32.57 18.12
CA ASP A 219 1.02 31.68 17.83
C ASP A 219 -0.40 32.28 17.69
N ARG A 220 -1.00 32.09 16.49
CA ARG A 220 -2.47 32.08 16.28
C ARG A 220 -2.87 31.41 14.95
N ARG A 221 -3.12 30.10 15.01
CA ARG A 221 -4.35 29.41 14.59
C ARG A 221 -5.19 30.06 13.47
N GLY A 222 -4.93 29.70 12.22
CA GLY A 222 -5.76 30.05 11.05
C GLY A 222 -6.92 29.07 10.83
N LYS A 223 -8.16 29.59 10.88
CA LYS A 223 -9.41 28.86 10.62
C LYS A 223 -9.63 28.62 9.13
N ARG A 224 -10.10 27.40 8.85
CA ARG A 224 -10.59 26.80 7.62
C ARG A 224 -11.82 27.55 7.05
N ALA A 225 -11.75 28.02 5.81
CA ALA A 225 -12.91 28.53 5.05
C ALA A 225 -13.39 27.46 4.05
N LYS A 226 -14.67 27.09 4.15
CA LYS A 226 -15.38 26.24 3.18
C LYS A 226 -15.88 27.12 2.04
N ARG A 227 -15.64 26.72 0.79
CA ARG A 227 -16.23 27.35 -0.40
C ARG A 227 -17.18 26.35 -1.05
N ALA A 228 -18.48 26.64 -1.01
CA ALA A 228 -19.50 25.97 -1.77
C ALA A 228 -19.48 26.50 -3.22
N LYS A 229 -19.60 25.61 -4.21
CA LYS A 229 -19.96 25.98 -5.59
C LYS A 229 -21.34 25.42 -5.91
N LYS A 230 -22.19 26.31 -6.40
CA LYS A 230 -23.59 26.14 -6.76
C LYS A 230 -23.66 25.82 -8.26
N THR A 231 -24.55 24.90 -8.59
CA THR A 231 -24.97 24.45 -9.92
C THR A 231 -25.46 25.60 -10.81
N GLN A 232 -25.22 25.45 -12.11
CA GLN A 232 -26.16 25.81 -13.18
C GLN A 232 -26.37 24.56 -14.03
#